data_AF-A0A447T8F4-F1
#
_entry.id   AF-A0A447T8F4-F1
#
_cell.length_a   1.000
_cell.length_b   1.000
_cell.length_c   1.000
_cell.angle_alpha   90.00
_cell.angle_beta   90.00
_cell.angle_gamma   90.00
#
_symmetry.space_group_name_H-M   'P 1'
#
loop_
_entity.id
_entity.type
_entity.pdbx_description
1 polymer ?
#
loop_
_entity_poly.entity_id
_entity_poly.type
_entity_poly.pdbx_seq_one_letter_code
_entity_poly.pdbx_strand_id
1 'polypeptide(L)' 'MPNILFPYARETVSSVVNRAGFPPVLLAPINFEALYMQQRAQQAEAGNA' A
#
# COMPACT_ATOMS: atom_id res chain seq x y z
N MET A 1 2.15 10.06 6.67
CA MET A 1 3.43 9.67 6.03
C MET A 1 3.40 8.46 5.07
N PRO A 2 2.29 7.71 4.81
CA PRO A 2 2.33 6.58 3.85
C PRO A 2 2.80 6.95 2.44
N ASN A 3 2.39 8.12 1.94
CA ASN A 3 2.78 8.64 0.62
C ASN A 3 4.31 8.82 0.46
N ILE A 4 5.03 9.08 1.55
CA ILE A 4 6.49 9.27 1.51
C ILE A 4 7.22 7.92 1.51
N LEU A 5 6.71 6.92 2.25
CA LEU A 5 7.36 5.62 2.38
C LEU A 5 7.05 4.69 1.20
N PHE A 6 5.89 4.85 0.56
CA PHE A 6 5.43 3.97 -0.51
C PHE A 6 6.39 3.86 -1.71
N PRO A 7 6.99 4.96 -2.23
CA PRO A 7 7.95 4.85 -3.32
C PRO A 7 9.16 3.97 -2.99
N TYR A 8 9.68 4.04 -1.76
CA TYR A 8 10.82 3.23 -1.31
C TYR A 8 10.45 1.75 -1.14
N ALA A 9 9.26 1.49 -0.58
CA ALA A 9 8.75 0.13 -0.46
C ALA A 9 8.55 -0.52 -1.84
N ARG A 10 7.96 0.23 -2.79
CA ARG A 10 7.78 -0.22 -4.17
C ARG A 10 9.11 -0.55 -4.84
N GLU A 11 10.11 0.29 -4.69
CA GLU A 11 11.44 0.05 -5.26
C GLU A 11 12.11 -1.18 -4.65
N THR A 12 12.04 -1.32 -3.32
CA THR A 12 12.62 -2.48 -2.61
C THR A 12 12.00 -3.79 -3.11
N VAL A 13 10.67 -3.83 -3.23
CA VAL A 13 9.95 -5.00 -3.75
C VAL A 13 10.36 -5.28 -5.20
N SER A 14 10.40 -4.26 -6.05
CA SER A 14 10.81 -4.43 -7.45
C SER A 14 12.24 -4.98 -7.57
N SER A 15 13.18 -4.46 -6.77
CA SER A 15 14.56 -4.93 -6.72
C SER A 15 14.66 -6.39 -6.30
N VAL A 16 13.94 -6.80 -5.27
CA VAL A 16 13.94 -8.20 -4.78
C VAL A 16 13.34 -9.14 -5.82
N VAL A 17 12.20 -8.79 -6.43
CA VAL A 17 11.54 -9.59 -7.47
C VAL A 17 12.47 -9.79 -8.67
N ASN A 18 13.12 -8.73 -9.13
CA ASN A 18 14.08 -8.79 -10.24
C ASN A 18 15.29 -9.67 -9.89
N ARG A 19 15.85 -9.53 -8.69
CA ARG A 19 17.00 -10.35 -8.23
C ARG A 19 16.65 -11.82 -8.07
N ALA A 20 15.41 -12.13 -7.73
CA ALA A 20 14.92 -13.50 -7.63
C ALA A 20 14.63 -14.16 -8.99
N GLY A 21 14.82 -13.43 -10.11
CA GLY A 21 14.61 -13.94 -11.46
C GLY A 21 13.14 -14.08 -11.87
N PHE A 22 12.22 -13.51 -11.08
CA PHE A 22 10.81 -13.43 -11.44
C PHE A 22 10.58 -12.33 -12.48
N PRO A 23 9.47 -12.41 -13.25
CA PRO A 23 9.05 -11.31 -14.11
C PRO A 23 8.91 -10.00 -13.31
N PRO A 24 9.26 -8.83 -13.90
CA PRO A 24 9.14 -7.56 -13.22
C PRO A 24 7.71 -7.30 -12.73
N VAL A 25 7.57 -6.95 -11.45
CA VAL A 25 6.30 -6.55 -10.86
C VAL A 25 6.28 -5.03 -10.70
N LEU A 26 5.32 -4.39 -11.36
CA LEU A 26 5.01 -2.96 -11.18
C LEU A 26 3.85 -2.84 -10.22
N LEU A 27 4.13 -2.36 -9.01
CA LEU A 27 3.04 -2.06 -8.06
C LEU A 27 2.21 -0.89 -8.58
N ALA A 28 0.89 -1.08 -8.60
CA ALA A 28 -0.05 -0.02 -8.90
C ALA A 28 0.03 1.09 -7.83
N PRO A 29 -0.22 2.36 -8.21
CA PRO A 29 -0.36 3.45 -7.25
C PRO A 29 -1.45 3.15 -6.21
N ILE A 30 -1.20 3.48 -4.96
CA ILE A 30 -2.17 3.33 -3.87
C ILE A 30 -2.73 4.70 -3.48
N ASN A 31 -4.06 4.82 -3.38
CA ASN A 31 -4.72 5.97 -2.81
C ASN A 31 -4.87 5.80 -1.29
N PHE A 32 -3.89 6.30 -0.54
CA PHE A 32 -3.87 6.17 0.92
C PHE A 32 -4.96 7.00 1.62
N GLU A 33 -5.47 8.06 0.99
CA GLU A 33 -6.56 8.86 1.55
C GLU A 33 -7.86 8.05 1.58
N ALA A 34 -8.18 7.40 0.46
CA ALA A 34 -9.36 6.54 0.37
C ALA A 34 -9.27 5.37 1.38
N LEU A 35 -8.09 4.77 1.54
CA LEU A 35 -7.88 3.71 2.53
C LEU A 35 -8.07 4.19 3.97
N TYR A 36 -7.55 5.38 4.30
CA TYR A 36 -7.75 5.96 5.63
C TYR A 36 -9.23 6.24 5.91
N MET A 37 -9.95 6.81 4.94
CA MET A 37 -11.37 7.06 5.06
C MET A 37 -12.18 5.77 5.23
N GLN A 38 -11.86 4.72 4.46
CA GLN A 38 -12.49 3.42 4.60
C GLN A 38 -12.23 2.81 5.99
N GLN A 39 -11.00 2.89 6.50
CA GLN A 39 -10.65 2.38 7.82
C GLN A 39 -11.41 3.13 8.93
N ARG A 40 -11.55 4.45 8.81
CA ARG A 40 -12.32 5.27 9.77
C ARG A 40 -13.80 4.93 9.74
N ALA A 41 -14.39 4.71 8.56
CA ALA A 41 -15.78 4.29 8.43
C ALA A 41 -16.03 2.94 9.13
N GLN A 42 -15.15 1.96 8.88
CA GLN A 42 -15.23 0.65 9.54
C GLN A 42 -15.10 0.73 11.07
N GLN A 43 -14.23 1.61 11.58
CA GLN A 43 -14.10 1.84 13.03
C GLN A 43 -15.35 2.51 13.63
N ALA A 44 -15.98 3.42 12.89
CA ALA A 44 -17.22 4.07 13.34
C ALA A 44 -18.43 3.11 13.33
N GLU A 45 -18.47 2.16 12.40
CA GLU A 45 -19.48 1.10 12.37
C GLU A 45 -19.26 0.08 13.51
N ALA A 46 -18.01 -0.29 13.81
CA ALA A 46 -17.68 -1.22 14.88
C ALA A 46 -17.92 -0.66 16.31
N GLY A 47 -17.95 0.67 16.47
CA GLY A 47 -18.25 1.33 17.75
C GLY A 47 -19.74 1.59 18.03
N ASN A 48 -20.62 1.31 17.06
CA ASN A 48 -22.08 1.46 17.18
C ASN A 48 -22.81 0.11 17.39
N ALA A 49 -22.07 -0.99 17.62
CA ALA A 49 -22.59 -2.33 17.90
C ALA A 49 -22.48 -2.69 19.38
#